data_AF-A0A227J2Y8-F1
#
_entry.id   AF-A0A227J2Y8-F1
#
_cell.length_a   1.000
_cell.length_b   1.000
_cell.length_c   1.000
_cell.angle_alpha   90.00
_cell.angle_beta   90.00
_cell.angle_gamma   90.00
#
_symmetry.space_group_name_H-M   'P 1'
#
loop_
_entity.id
_entity.type
_entity.pdbx_description
1 polymer ?
#
loop_
_entity_poly.entity_id
_entity_poly.type
_entity_poly.pdbx_seq_one_letter_code
_entity_poly.pdbx_strand_id
1 'polypeptide(L)' 'MHQQIIKFWFEELTPQNWFENNPELDKHIASRFASVLEQAARCELFNWRDSAQG' A
#
# COMPACT_ATOMS: atom_id res chain seq x y z
N MET A 1 -0.72 -7.59 -7.68
CA MET A 1 -0.36 -7.31 -6.28
C MET A 1 -0.38 -5.80 -6.00
N HIS A 2 0.28 -4.97 -6.82
CA HIS A 2 0.10 -3.50 -6.80
C HIS A 2 -1.37 -3.06 -6.91
N GLN A 3 -2.20 -3.76 -7.71
CA GLN A 3 -3.62 -3.45 -7.87
C GLN A 3 -4.42 -3.49 -6.55
N GLN A 4 -4.06 -4.38 -5.61
CA GLN A 4 -4.74 -4.45 -4.31
C GLN A 4 -4.39 -3.25 -3.43
N ILE A 5 -3.15 -2.75 -3.53
CA ILE A 5 -2.71 -1.54 -2.83
C ILE A 5 -3.43 -0.32 -3.41
N ILE A 6 -3.51 -0.21 -4.74
CA ILE A 6 -4.24 0.87 -5.41
C ILE A 6 -5.70 0.86 -5.00
N LYS A 7 -6.38 -0.29 -5.06
CA LYS A 7 -7.77 -0.41 -4.61
C LYS A 7 -7.95 -0.03 -3.15
N PHE A 8 -7.05 -0.47 -2.27
CA PHE A 8 -7.10 -0.09 -0.87
C PHE A 8 -7.04 1.44 -0.70
N TRP A 9 -6.09 2.11 -1.35
CA TRP A 9 -5.93 3.56 -1.22
C TRP A 9 -7.05 4.38 -1.88
N PHE A 10 -7.58 3.94 -3.03
CA PHE A 10 -8.52 4.73 -3.84
C PHE A 10 -10.00 4.29 -3.76
N GLU A 11 -10.28 3.05 -3.37
CA GLU A 11 -11.65 2.52 -3.26
C GLU A 11 -12.06 2.25 -1.79
N GLU A 12 -11.13 1.79 -0.94
CA GLU A 12 -11.44 1.45 0.45
C GLU A 12 -11.20 2.62 1.44
N LEU A 13 -10.20 3.46 1.19
CA LEU A 13 -9.93 4.65 1.98
C LEU A 13 -10.61 5.90 1.41
N THR A 14 -10.88 6.86 2.29
CA THR A 14 -11.29 8.20 1.88
C THR A 14 -10.08 9.14 1.83
N PRO A 15 -10.12 10.22 1.03
CA PRO A 15 -9.04 11.22 1.02
C PRO A 15 -8.70 11.80 2.39
N GLN A 16 -9.67 11.88 3.31
CA GLN A 16 -9.43 12.30 4.69
C GLN A 16 -8.48 11.33 5.42
N ASN A 17 -8.66 10.02 5.22
CA ASN A 17 -7.84 9.00 5.87
C ASN A 17 -6.37 9.04 5.44
N TRP A 18 -6.05 9.66 4.30
CA TRP A 18 -4.67 9.79 3.84
C TRP A 18 -3.85 10.80 4.67
N PHE A 19 -4.53 11.77 5.29
CA PHE A 19 -3.89 12.87 6.02
C PHE A 19 -4.22 12.85 7.52
N GLU A 20 -5.15 11.99 7.93
CA GLU A 20 -5.52 11.79 9.32
C GLU A 20 -4.49 10.90 10.03
N ASN A 21 -4.08 11.30 11.24
CA ASN A 21 -3.32 10.43 12.11
C ASN A 21 -4.28 9.46 12.82
N ASN A 22 -4.35 8.22 12.35
CA ASN A 22 -5.23 7.19 12.88
C ASN A 22 -4.43 5.90 13.18
N PRO A 23 -4.05 5.66 14.45
CA PRO A 23 -3.22 4.51 14.83
C PRO A 23 -3.84 3.14 14.50
N GLU A 24 -5.17 3.04 14.43
CA GLU A 24 -5.84 1.78 14.08
C GLU A 24 -5.78 1.53 12.57
N LEU A 25 -5.90 2.58 11.77
CA LEU A 25 -5.66 2.51 10.33
C LEU A 25 -4.18 2.14 10.05
N ASP A 26 -3.24 2.74 10.76
CA ASP A 26 -1.81 2.43 10.62
C ASP A 26 -1.52 0.95 10.90
N LYS A 27 -2.09 0.40 11.98
CA LYS A 27 -1.99 -1.04 12.29
C LYS A 27 -2.61 -1.90 11.20
N HIS A 28 -3.75 -1.48 10.65
CA HIS A 28 -4.41 -2.21 9.56
C HIS A 28 -3.55 -2.23 8.29
N ILE A 29 -2.98 -1.09 7.90
CA ILE A 29 -2.06 -0.98 6.76
C ILE A 29 -0.83 -1.86 6.98
N ALA A 30 -0.20 -1.76 8.16
CA ALA A 30 0.97 -2.55 8.51
C ALA A 30 0.67 -4.05 8.45
N SER A 31 -0.43 -4.50 9.07
CA SER A 31 -0.81 -5.92 9.06
C SER A 31 -1.11 -6.44 7.66
N ARG A 32 -1.77 -5.64 6.81
CA ARG A 32 -2.19 -6.06 5.47
C ARG A 32 -1.06 -6.06 4.45
N PHE A 33 -0.12 -5.13 4.55
CA PHE A 33 0.91 -4.90 3.53
C PHE A 33 2.35 -5.12 4.00
N ALA A 34 2.60 -5.56 5.24
CA ALA A 34 3.95 -5.83 5.77
C ALA A 34 4.80 -6.71 4.84
N SER A 35 4.27 -7.84 4.38
CA SER A 35 5.03 -8.73 3.48
C SER A 35 5.38 -8.05 2.15
N VAL A 36 4.49 -7.19 1.64
CA VAL A 36 4.74 -6.45 0.39
C VAL A 36 5.83 -5.40 0.59
N LEU A 37 5.81 -4.71 1.74
CA LEU A 37 6.83 -3.76 2.13
C LEU A 37 8.21 -4.44 2.25
N GLU A 38 8.26 -5.64 2.85
CA GLU A 38 9.50 -6.43 2.94
C GLU A 38 10.05 -6.81 1.56
N GLN A 39 9.19 -7.27 0.64
CA GLN A 39 9.58 -7.60 -0.74
C GLN A 39 10.08 -6.37 -1.49
N ALA A 40 9.38 -5.23 -1.35
CA ALA A 40 9.79 -3.95 -1.94
C ALA A 40 11.17 -3.52 -1.43
N ALA A 41 11.41 -3.63 -0.11
CA ALA A 41 12.69 -3.29 0.51
C ALA A 41 13.85 -4.18 0.02
N ARG A 42 13.57 -5.42 -0.41
CA ARG A 42 14.53 -6.35 -1.01
C ARG A 42 14.66 -6.21 -2.54
N CYS A 43 14.03 -5.21 -3.14
CA CYS A 43 13.97 -5.00 -4.60
C CYS A 43 13.30 -6.14 -5.38
N GLU A 44 12.52 -7.00 -4.73
CA GLU A 44 11.86 -8.14 -5.38
C GLU A 44 10.71 -7.70 -6.30
N LEU A 45 10.20 -6.48 -6.11
CA LEU A 45 9.11 -5.87 -6.88
C LEU A 45 9.61 -4.87 -7.94
N PHE A 46 10.83 -5.06 -8.45
CA PHE A 46 11.48 -4.12 -9.38
C PHE A 46 10.69 -3.87 -10.67
N ASN A 47 9.92 -4.88 -11.11
CA ASN A 47 9.07 -4.84 -12.29
C ASN A 47 7.90 -3.87 -12.13
N TRP A 48 7.59 -3.42 -10.91
CA TRP A 48 6.55 -2.42 -10.70
C TRP A 48 6.89 -1.04 -11.27
N ARG A 49 8.12 -0.85 -11.75
CA ARG A 49 8.52 0.40 -12.40
C ARG A 49 8.16 0.43 -13.88
N ASP A 50 7.66 -0.67 -14.43
CA ASP A 50 7.35 -0.80 -15.86
C ASP A 50 6.08 -0.03 -16.26
N SER A 51 5.21 0.31 -15.31
CA SER A 51 4.00 1.08 -15.55
C SER A 51 3.69 2.08 -14.44
N ALA A 52 2.80 3.03 -14.71
CA ALA A 52 2.37 4.02 -13.71
C ALA A 52 1.61 3.37 -12.54
N GLN A 53 0.96 2.23 -12.77
CA GLN A 53 0.20 1.49 -11.76
C GLN A 53 1.07 0.52 -10.96
N GLY A 54 2.31 0.27 -11.38
CA GLY A 54 3.12 -0.79 -10.82
C GLY A 54 3.40 -1.92 -11.80
#